data_AF-A0A1Y5GPF0-F1
#
_entry.id   AF-A0A1Y5GPF0-F1
#
_cell.length_a   1.000
_cell.length_b   1.000
_cell.length_c   1.000
_cell.angle_alpha   90.00
_cell.angle_beta   90.00
_cell.angle_gamma   90.00
#
_symmetry.space_group_name_H-M   'P 1'
#
loop_
_entity.id
_entity.type
_entity.pdbx_description
1 polymer ?
#
loop_
_entity_poly.entity_id
_entity_poly.type
_entity_poly.pdbx_seq_one_letter_code
_entity_poly.pdbx_strand_id
1 'polypeptide(L)' 'MKITGFIALDEEGSALLADAHGNNVAFNCLSCGHPILAIARDHQRGFSEASPADCKGCQQKHFLDVRPEMEKFYVIKY' A
#
# COMPACT_ATOMS: atom_id res chain seq x y z
N MET A 1 -5.34 -11.68 7.00
CA MET A 1 -6.00 -10.48 7.54
C MET A 1 -6.92 -9.91 6.48
N LYS A 2 -8.06 -9.32 6.86
CA LYS A 2 -8.89 -8.51 5.96
C LYS A 2 -8.75 -7.07 6.42
N ILE A 3 -8.38 -6.17 5.52
CA ILE A 3 -8.13 -4.75 5.78
C ILE A 3 -9.16 -3.86 5.07
N THR A 4 -10.31 -4.43 4.69
CA THR A 4 -11.41 -3.66 4.11
C THR A 4 -11.81 -2.53 5.06
N GLY A 5 -11.88 -1.30 4.53
CA GLY A 5 -12.27 -0.12 5.31
C GLY A 5 -11.15 0.48 6.16
N PHE A 6 -9.93 -0.04 6.11
CA PHE A 6 -8.80 0.56 6.82
C PHE A 6 -8.44 1.93 6.23
N ILE A 7 -7.99 2.84 7.09
CA ILE A 7 -7.49 4.16 6.69
C ILE A 7 -6.14 4.00 5.99
N ALA A 8 -6.00 4.57 4.79
CA ALA A 8 -4.74 4.62 4.05
C ALA A 8 -4.02 5.94 4.28
N LEU A 9 -2.73 5.88 4.62
CA LEU A 9 -1.89 7.04 4.86
C LEU A 9 -0.59 6.98 4.04
N ASP A 10 0.01 8.12 3.71
CA ASP A 10 1.40 8.19 3.21
C ASP A 10 2.41 8.14 4.37
N GLU A 11 3.71 8.14 4.05
CA GLU A 11 4.79 8.06 5.04
C GLU A 11 4.82 9.25 6.01
N GLU A 12 4.25 10.40 5.61
CA GLU A 12 4.09 11.60 6.44
C GLU A 12 2.82 11.55 7.33
N GLY A 13 1.96 10.55 7.14
CA GLY A 13 0.71 10.38 7.88
C GLY A 13 -0.48 11.15 7.32
N SER A 14 -0.38 11.67 6.10
CA SER A 14 -1.49 12.31 5.38
C SER A 14 -2.39 11.25 4.76
N ALA A 15 -3.69 11.53 4.71
CA ALA A 15 -4.66 10.61 4.12
C ALA A 15 -4.40 10.40 2.62
N LEU A 16 -4.35 9.13 2.20
CA LEU A 16 -4.26 8.73 0.80
C LEU A 16 -5.61 8.23 0.30
N LEU A 17 -5.87 8.49 -0.99
CA LEU A 17 -6.94 7.80 -1.69
C LEU A 17 -6.46 6.38 -2.05
N ALA A 18 -7.00 5.38 -1.37
CA ALA A 18 -6.78 3.98 -1.67
C ALA A 18 -8.09 3.20 -1.51
N ASP A 19 -8.22 2.11 -2.25
CA ASP A 19 -9.31 1.15 -2.12
C ASP A 19 -8.75 -0.15 -1.55
N ALA A 20 -9.10 -0.44 -0.29
CA ALA A 20 -8.72 -1.66 0.40
C ALA A 20 -9.91 -2.63 0.42
N HIS A 21 -9.75 -3.82 -0.18
CA HIS A 21 -10.76 -4.86 -0.21
C HIS A 21 -10.17 -6.24 0.03
N GLY A 22 -10.59 -6.88 1.12
CA GLY A 22 -10.01 -8.14 1.56
C GLY A 22 -8.56 -7.91 1.99
N ASN A 23 -7.61 -8.46 1.26
CA ASN A 23 -6.17 -8.20 1.45
C ASN A 23 -5.56 -7.40 0.29
N ASN A 24 -6.34 -6.99 -0.70
CA ASN A 24 -5.85 -6.21 -1.82
C ASN A 24 -6.00 -4.71 -1.53
N VAL A 25 -5.03 -3.93 -1.99
CA VAL A 25 -5.02 -2.46 -1.89
C VAL A 25 -4.69 -1.87 -3.24
N ALA A 26 -5.63 -1.14 -3.82
CA ALA A 26 -5.40 -0.32 -4.99
C ALA A 26 -5.11 1.13 -4.57
N PHE A 27 -4.05 1.73 -5.10
CA PHE A 27 -3.67 3.12 -4.83
C PHE A 27 -2.86 3.67 -6.01
N ASN A 28 -2.67 4.98 -6.06
CA ASN A 28 -1.83 5.61 -7.07
C ASN A 28 -0.39 5.71 -6.56
N CYS A 29 0.57 5.48 -7.45
CA CYS A 29 1.99 5.69 -7.18
C CYS A 29 2.24 7.09 -6.60
N LEU A 30 2.95 7.16 -5.47
CA LEU A 30 3.22 8.42 -4.78
C LEU A 30 4.14 9.36 -5.58
N SER A 31 4.86 8.83 -6.58
CA SER A 31 5.79 9.61 -7.42
C SER A 31 5.19 10.04 -8.76
N CYS A 32 4.45 9.16 -9.45
CA CYS A 32 3.98 9.44 -10.83
C CYS A 32 2.46 9.28 -11.04
N GLY A 33 1.70 8.93 -10.00
CA GLY A 33 0.25 8.76 -10.09
C GLY A 33 -0.25 7.51 -10.83
N HIS A 34 0.65 6.68 -11.38
CA HIS A 34 0.26 5.43 -12.05
C HIS A 34 -0.39 4.44 -11.05
N PRO A 35 -1.49 3.75 -11.40
CA PRO A 35 -2.17 2.85 -10.49
C PRO A 35 -1.29 1.65 -10.09
N ILE A 36 -1.34 1.29 -8.81
CA ILE A 36 -0.60 0.18 -8.21
C ILE A 36 -1.59 -0.72 -7.45
N LEU A 37 -1.32 -2.02 -7.50
CA LEU A 37 -1.96 -3.03 -6.68
C LEU A 37 -0.93 -3.66 -5.73
N ALA A 38 -1.20 -3.56 -4.43
CA ALA A 38 -0.49 -4.26 -3.37
C ALA A 38 -1.40 -5.27 -2.66
N ILE A 39 -0.80 -6.24 -1.97
CA ILE A 39 -1.48 -7.31 -1.27
C ILE A 39 -0.92 -7.37 0.15
N ALA A 40 -1.74 -7.01 1.14
CA ALA A 40 -1.49 -7.10 2.58
C ALA A 40 -1.55 -8.54 3.09
N ARG A 41 -0.78 -9.43 2.45
CA ARG A 41 -0.62 -10.84 2.81
C ARG A 41 0.85 -11.18 2.74
N ASP A 42 1.31 -11.91 3.74
CA ASP A 42 2.71 -12.29 3.87
C ASP A 42 3.30 -12.89 2.59
N HIS A 43 4.54 -12.49 2.28
CA HIS A 43 5.29 -12.82 1.07
C HIS A 43 4.64 -12.43 -0.28
N GLN A 44 3.60 -11.59 -0.29
CA GLN A 44 2.98 -11.10 -1.52
C GLN A 44 3.47 -9.70 -1.90
N ARG A 45 3.21 -9.33 -3.16
CA ARG A 45 3.55 -8.01 -3.70
C ARG A 45 3.03 -6.88 -2.81
N GLY A 46 3.92 -5.97 -2.43
CA GLY A 46 3.65 -4.81 -1.60
C GLY A 46 3.48 -5.13 -0.12
N PHE A 47 3.70 -6.36 0.34
CA PHE A 47 3.57 -6.69 1.76
C PHE A 47 4.68 -6.09 2.62
N SER A 48 5.89 -6.03 2.09
CA SER A 48 7.07 -5.53 2.80
C SER A 48 8.12 -4.99 1.82
N GLU A 49 9.16 -4.36 2.35
CA GLU A 49 10.32 -3.91 1.56
C GLU A 49 10.99 -5.06 0.78
N ALA A 50 11.01 -6.28 1.35
CA ALA A 50 11.56 -7.47 0.70
C ALA A 50 10.68 -7.99 -0.46
N SER A 51 9.41 -7.60 -0.49
CA SER A 51 8.43 -8.03 -1.49
C SER A 51 7.58 -6.84 -1.98
N PRO A 52 8.19 -5.83 -2.61
CA PRO A 52 7.50 -4.57 -2.88
C PRO A 52 6.55 -4.66 -4.09
N ALA A 53 5.72 -3.63 -4.22
CA ALA A 53 4.94 -3.32 -5.40
C ALA A 53 5.71 -2.31 -6.27
N ASP A 54 6.27 -2.80 -7.39
CA ASP A 54 6.95 -1.95 -8.36
C ASP A 54 5.93 -1.18 -9.23
N CYS A 55 6.04 0.14 -9.24
CA CYS A 55 5.26 0.99 -10.14
C CYS A 55 5.63 0.70 -11.60
N LYS A 56 4.64 0.34 -12.44
CA LYS A 56 4.88 0.11 -13.87
C LYS A 56 5.03 1.39 -14.71
N GLY A 57 4.76 2.56 -14.13
CA GLY A 57 4.99 3.86 -14.76
C GLY A 57 6.42 4.38 -14.56
N CYS A 58 6.91 4.45 -13.31
CA CYS A 58 8.20 5.07 -12.98
C CYS A 58 9.20 4.16 -12.27
N GLN A 59 8.89 2.88 -12.07
CA GLN A 59 9.70 1.90 -11.33
C GLN A 59 9.91 2.20 -9.84
N GLN A 60 9.35 3.29 -9.29
CA GLN A 60 9.32 3.52 -7.84
C GLN A 60 8.63 2.33 -7.14
N LYS A 61 9.23 1.87 -6.06
CA LYS A 61 8.72 0.74 -5.31
C LYS A 61 7.95 1.19 -4.08
N HIS A 62 6.94 0.42 -3.71
CA HIS A 62 6.07 0.71 -2.59
C HIS A 62 5.79 -0.54 -1.77
N PHE A 63 5.55 -0.39 -0.47
CA PHE A 63 5.04 -1.47 0.37
C PHE A 63 4.10 -0.94 1.44
N LEU A 64 3.35 -1.84 2.07
CA LEU A 64 2.33 -1.54 3.07
C LEU A 64 2.88 -1.78 4.48
N ASP A 65 2.85 -0.77 5.33
CA ASP A 65 2.99 -0.96 6.79
C ASP A 65 1.59 -0.99 7.42
N VAL A 66 1.07 -2.20 7.63
CA VAL A 66 -0.28 -2.43 8.14
C VAL A 66 -0.28 -2.38 9.67
N ARG A 67 -1.19 -1.58 10.25
CA ARG A 67 -1.40 -1.42 11.70
C ARG A 67 -2.80 -1.90 12.09
N PRO A 68 -2.98 -3.20 12.36
CA PRO A 68 -4.30 -3.81 12.50
C PRO A 68 -5.11 -3.27 13.68
N GLU A 69 -4.45 -3.08 14.82
CA GLU A 69 -5.08 -2.55 16.05
C GLU A 69 -5.60 -1.11 15.89
N MET A 70 -5.13 -0.40 14.87
CA MET A 70 -5.49 0.99 14.58
C MET A 70 -6.36 1.10 13.32
N GLU A 71 -6.74 -0.02 12.71
CA GLU A 71 -7.51 -0.11 11.46
C GLU A 71 -6.97 0.83 10.36
N LYS A 72 -5.64 0.88 10.22
CA LYS A 72 -4.96 1.71 9.21
C LYS A 72 -3.74 1.03 8.61
N PHE A 73 -3.28 1.55 7.49
CA PHE A 73 -1.99 1.17 6.90
C PHE A 73 -1.33 2.38 6.26
N TYR A 74 0.00 2.30 6.17
CA TYR A 74 0.82 3.29 5.49
C TYR A 74 1.30 2.72 4.16
N VAL A 75 1.30 3.54 3.11
CA VAL A 75 1.97 3.25 1.84
C VAL A 75 3.33 3.93 1.88
N ILE A 76 4.39 3.13 1.96
CA ILE A 76 5.76 3.61 2.04
C ILE A 76 6.41 3.49 0.66
N LYS A 77 7.05 4.56 0.20
CA LYS A 77 7.89 4.53 -1.02
C LYS A 77 9.33 4.17 -0.63
N TYR A 78 10.00 3.32 -1.42
CA TYR A 78 11.41 2.97 -1.24
C TYR A 78 12.14 2.84 -2.57
#